data_AF-A0A8D8EU98-F1
#
_entry.id   AF-A0A8D8EU98-F1
#
_cell.length_a   1.000
_cell.length_b   1.000
_cell.length_c   1.000
_cell.angle_alpha   90.00
_cell.angle_beta   90.00
_cell.angle_gamma   90.00
#
_symmetry.space_group_name_H-M   'P 1'
#
loop_
_entity.id
_entity.type
_entity.pdbx_description
1 polymer ?
#
loop_
_entity_poly.entity_id
_entity_poly.type
_entity_poly.pdbx_seq_one_letter_code
_entity_poly.pdbx_strand_id
1 'polypeptide(L)'
;MKRVIRASVADSEDGSPTLSRRSSRFMVVDFTNDEIAHKTFNNHQNPPPQDFYQLKQRCLSENTLFEDRDFPPTHASLTKDGSNPDPSVQWLRPGQICRKPKFFVEGVSRFDVRQGSLNDCW
;
A
#
# COMPACT_ATOMS: atom_id res chain seq x y z
N MET A 1 9.06 39.65 -6.68
CA MET A 1 10.49 39.38 -6.96
C MET A 1 10.72 37.88 -6.99
N LYS A 2 11.24 37.35 -8.10
CA LYS A 2 11.51 35.92 -8.31
C LYS A 2 12.96 35.65 -7.91
N ARG A 3 13.21 34.74 -6.95
CA ARG A 3 14.56 34.22 -6.67
C ARG A 3 14.65 32.80 -7.23
N VAL A 4 15.40 32.69 -8.32
CA VAL A 4 15.84 31.43 -8.92
C VAL A 4 17.09 31.00 -8.15
N ILE A 5 17.05 29.84 -7.50
CA ILE A 5 18.24 29.23 -6.92
C ILE A 5 18.74 28.19 -7.93
N ARG A 6 19.86 28.49 -8.60
CA ARG A 6 20.66 27.51 -9.33
C ARG A 6 21.44 26.70 -8.29
N ALA A 7 21.17 25.40 -8.17
CA ALA A 7 22.06 24.49 -7.47
C ALA A 7 23.16 24.06 -8.45
N SER A 8 24.40 24.35 -8.09
CA SER A 8 25.61 23.90 -8.77
C SER A 8 25.76 22.40 -8.56
N VAL A 9 25.98 21.66 -9.65
CA VAL A 9 26.41 20.26 -9.61
C VAL A 9 27.81 20.22 -9.01
N ALA A 10 27.97 19.50 -7.92
CA ALA A 10 29.25 19.02 -7.44
C ALA A 10 29.16 17.48 -7.45
N ASP A 11 29.95 16.88 -8.32
CA ASP A 11 30.15 15.43 -8.37
C ASP A 11 30.82 14.99 -7.07
N SER A 12 30.16 14.09 -6.35
CA SER A 12 30.76 13.31 -5.27
C SER A 12 30.07 11.95 -5.28
N GLU A 13 30.76 11.00 -5.90
CA GLU A 13 30.47 9.57 -5.82
C GLU A 13 30.62 9.12 -4.36
N ASP A 14 29.51 8.80 -3.70
CA ASP A 14 29.31 7.61 -2.86
C ASP A 14 27.93 7.70 -2.19
N GLY A 15 27.22 6.58 -2.14
CA GLY A 15 25.88 6.50 -1.55
C GLY A 15 24.76 6.33 -2.58
N SER A 16 24.74 5.15 -3.21
CA SER A 16 23.48 4.63 -3.77
C SER A 16 22.37 4.80 -2.74
N PRO A 17 21.23 5.47 -3.06
CA PRO A 17 20.08 5.42 -2.18
C PRO A 17 19.62 3.96 -2.21
N THR A 18 19.91 3.23 -1.13
CA THR A 18 19.21 1.99 -0.86
C THR A 18 17.77 2.39 -0.56
N LEU A 19 16.98 2.61 -1.62
CA LEU A 19 15.56 2.34 -1.56
C LEU A 19 15.50 0.89 -1.09
N SER A 20 15.27 0.70 0.20
CA SER A 20 14.82 -0.57 0.74
C SER A 20 13.54 -0.86 -0.03
N ARG A 21 13.70 -1.59 -1.14
CA ARG A 21 12.61 -2.14 -1.91
C ARG A 21 11.93 -3.06 -0.92
N ARG A 22 10.94 -2.52 -0.19
CA ARG A 22 10.07 -3.31 0.67
C ARG A 22 9.48 -4.35 -0.27
N SER A 23 10.07 -5.55 -0.21
CA SER A 23 9.61 -6.69 -0.97
C SER A 23 8.17 -6.88 -0.56
N SER A 24 7.23 -6.70 -1.50
CA SER A 24 5.82 -6.94 -1.22
C SER A 24 5.70 -8.31 -0.58
N ARG A 25 4.97 -8.39 0.53
CA ARG A 25 4.64 -9.68 1.16
C ARG A 25 3.70 -10.49 0.29
N PHE A 26 3.09 -9.93 -0.75
CA PHE A 26 2.25 -10.68 -1.69
C PHE A 26 3.06 -11.26 -2.84
N MET A 27 2.68 -12.46 -3.27
CA MET A 27 3.21 -13.06 -4.49
C MET A 27 2.90 -12.18 -5.70
N VAL A 28 3.89 -12.04 -6.58
CA VAL A 28 3.71 -11.36 -7.86
C VAL A 28 2.85 -12.26 -8.76
N VAL A 29 1.77 -11.67 -9.27
CA VAL A 29 0.85 -12.32 -10.21
C VAL A 29 1.21 -11.84 -11.61
N ASP A 30 1.41 -12.78 -12.53
CA ASP A 30 1.40 -12.51 -13.95
C ASP A 30 0.01 -12.77 -14.51
N PHE A 31 -0.48 -11.82 -15.29
CA PHE A 31 -1.73 -11.93 -16.03
C PHE A 31 -1.41 -12.40 -17.45
N THR A 32 -1.03 -13.66 -17.60
CA THR A 32 -0.86 -14.28 -18.92
C THR A 32 -2.14 -15.02 -19.28
N ASN A 33 -2.86 -14.53 -20.29
CA ASN A 33 -4.03 -15.20 -20.88
C ASN A 33 -5.14 -15.61 -19.88
N ASP A 34 -5.67 -14.64 -19.12
CA ASP A 34 -6.78 -14.79 -18.16
C ASP A 34 -6.59 -15.84 -17.04
N GLU A 35 -5.45 -16.54 -16.99
CA GLU A 35 -5.07 -17.45 -15.91
C GLU A 35 -4.15 -16.77 -14.90
N ILE A 36 -4.35 -17.09 -13.62
CA ILE A 36 -3.50 -16.60 -12.54
C ILE A 36 -2.24 -17.46 -12.50
N ALA A 37 -1.13 -16.91 -13.00
CA ALA A 37 0.18 -17.51 -12.86
C ALA A 37 0.99 -16.78 -11.78
N HIS A 38 1.60 -17.53 -10.86
CA HIS A 38 2.55 -16.97 -9.90
C HIS A 38 3.97 -17.12 -10.45
N LYS A 39 4.77 -16.05 -10.43
CA LYS A 39 6.21 -16.20 -10.70
C LYS A 39 6.83 -17.01 -9.56
N THR A 40 7.27 -18.23 -9.86
CA THR A 40 8.17 -18.99 -8.98
C THR A 40 9.54 -18.33 -8.97
N PHE A 41 9.67 -17.22 -8.24
CA PHE A 41 10.98 -16.84 -7.74
C PHE A 41 11.31 -17.82 -6.60
N ASN A 42 12.55 -18.30 -6.51
CA ASN A 42 13.05 -18.97 -5.31
C ASN A 42 12.94 -18.00 -4.12
N ASN A 43 11.76 -17.95 -3.51
CA ASN A 43 11.38 -16.94 -2.54
C ASN A 43 11.65 -17.55 -1.16
N HIS A 44 12.91 -17.51 -0.73
CA HIS A 44 13.28 -17.74 0.66
C HIS A 44 12.84 -16.54 1.54
N GLN A 45 11.59 -16.11 1.42
CA GLN A 45 11.04 -15.10 2.33
C GLN A 45 10.56 -15.79 3.59
N ASN A 46 10.97 -15.22 4.73
CA ASN A 46 10.44 -15.56 6.04
C ASN A 46 9.81 -14.29 6.63
N PRO A 47 8.48 -14.22 6.77
CA PRO A 47 7.49 -15.26 6.48
C PRO A 47 7.29 -15.51 4.97
N PRO A 48 6.71 -16.66 4.59
CA PRO A 48 6.41 -16.94 3.18
C PRO A 48 5.50 -15.86 2.58
N PRO A 49 5.61 -15.62 1.26
CA PRO A 49 4.78 -14.64 0.59
C PRO A 49 3.30 -15.08 0.61
N GLN A 50 2.42 -14.10 0.75
CA GLN A 50 0.98 -14.23 0.80
C GLN A 50 0.40 -14.36 -0.62
N ASP A 51 -0.52 -15.32 -0.81
CA ASP A 51 -1.31 -15.44 -2.04
C ASP A 51 -2.63 -14.69 -1.91
N PHE A 52 -2.81 -13.63 -2.71
CA PHE A 52 -4.04 -12.86 -2.72
C PHE A 52 -5.28 -13.71 -3.04
N TYR A 53 -5.20 -14.60 -4.04
CA TYR A 53 -6.37 -15.35 -4.50
C TYR A 53 -6.77 -16.44 -3.52
N GLN A 54 -5.80 -17.15 -2.93
CA GLN A 54 -6.09 -18.11 -1.86
C GLN A 54 -6.63 -17.42 -0.60
N LEU A 55 -6.07 -16.25 -0.23
CA LEU A 55 -6.58 -15.45 0.88
C LEU A 55 -8.04 -15.04 0.65
N LYS A 56 -8.33 -14.51 -0.53
CA LYS A 56 -9.68 -14.12 -0.93
C LYS A 56 -10.65 -15.30 -0.89
N GLN A 57 -10.27 -16.43 -1.48
CA GLN A 57 -11.12 -17.63 -1.50
C GLN A 57 -11.42 -18.13 -0.09
N ARG A 58 -10.42 -18.16 0.79
CA ARG A 58 -10.60 -18.55 2.19
C ARG A 58 -11.57 -17.62 2.92
N CYS A 59 -11.36 -16.31 2.87
CA CYS A 59 -12.26 -15.34 3.51
C CYS A 59 -13.71 -15.47 3.01
N LEU A 60 -13.89 -15.67 1.69
CA LEU A 60 -15.21 -15.93 1.12
C LEU A 60 -15.83 -17.23 1.63
N SER A 61 -15.04 -18.31 1.71
CA SER A 61 -15.53 -19.61 2.19
C SER A 61 -15.90 -19.60 3.67
N GLU A 62 -15.20 -18.80 4.48
CA GLU A 62 -15.44 -18.64 5.91
C GLU A 62 -16.48 -17.55 6.22
N ASN A 63 -16.95 -16.81 5.21
CA ASN A 63 -17.78 -15.62 5.35
C ASN A 63 -17.17 -14.59 6.32
N THR A 64 -15.86 -14.43 6.27
CA THR A 64 -15.08 -13.49 7.07
C THR A 64 -14.51 -12.37 6.21
N LEU A 65 -14.20 -11.23 6.82
CA LEU A 65 -13.49 -10.15 6.17
C LEU A 65 -11.99 -10.28 6.44
N PHE A 66 -11.17 -9.99 5.44
CA PHE A 66 -9.72 -10.01 5.59
C PHE A 66 -9.24 -8.96 6.61
N GLU A 67 -8.27 -9.37 7.42
CA GLU A 67 -7.49 -8.55 8.34
C GLU A 67 -5.99 -8.87 8.14
N ASP A 68 -5.20 -7.84 7.85
CA ASP A 68 -3.77 -8.00 7.63
C ASP A 68 -3.03 -8.08 8.98
N ARG A 69 -2.33 -9.19 9.21
CA ARG A 69 -1.55 -9.42 10.43
C ARG A 69 -0.28 -8.58 10.48
N ASP A 70 0.27 -8.24 9.32
CA ASP A 70 1.49 -7.43 9.20
C ASP A 70 1.17 -5.93 9.27
N PHE A 71 -0.09 -5.54 9.11
CA PHE A 71 -0.56 -4.15 9.14
C PHE A 71 -1.93 -4.03 9.83
N PRO A 72 -2.00 -4.23 11.16
CA PRO A 72 -3.27 -4.26 11.89
C PRO A 72 -3.92 -2.87 11.94
N PRO A 73 -5.25 -2.76 12.12
CA PRO A 73 -5.96 -1.48 12.19
C PRO A 73 -5.77 -0.80 13.56
N THR A 74 -4.52 -0.47 13.90
CA THR A 74 -4.13 0.11 15.19
C THR A 74 -3.32 1.39 14.98
N HIS A 75 -3.15 2.17 16.04
CA HIS A 75 -2.36 3.41 16.00
C HIS A 75 -0.89 3.14 15.64
N ALA A 76 -0.33 1.98 16.02
CA ALA A 76 1.02 1.56 15.67
C ALA A 76 1.24 1.44 14.15
N SER A 77 0.18 1.24 13.37
CA SER A 77 0.26 1.19 11.90
C SER A 77 0.27 2.57 11.24
N LEU A 78 -0.10 3.62 11.98
CA LEU A 78 -0.12 5.01 11.48
C LEU A 78 1.26 5.68 11.66
N THR A 79 1.96 5.37 12.74
CA THR A 79 3.17 6.10 13.17
C THR A 79 4.32 5.15 13.44
N LYS A 80 5.46 5.33 12.77
CA LYS A 80 6.66 4.50 12.95
C LYS A 80 7.40 4.79 14.27
N ASP A 81 7.30 6.02 14.75
CA ASP A 81 8.02 6.54 15.91
C ASP A 81 7.26 6.35 17.24
N GLY A 82 6.05 5.76 17.19
CA GLY A 82 5.20 5.62 18.37
C GLY A 82 4.63 6.94 18.88
N SER A 83 4.67 8.01 18.08
CA SER A 83 3.86 9.19 18.35
C SER A 83 2.40 8.76 18.43
N ASN A 84 1.65 9.18 19.45
CA ASN A 84 0.23 8.87 19.52
C ASN A 84 -0.47 9.65 18.40
N PRO A 85 -1.02 8.99 17.36
CA PRO A 85 -1.80 9.67 16.36
C PRO A 85 -3.07 10.24 17.00
N ASP A 86 -3.73 11.14 16.28
CA ASP A 86 -4.99 11.75 16.72
C ASP A 86 -5.97 10.67 17.23
N PRO A 87 -6.41 10.75 18.51
CA PRO A 87 -7.27 9.72 19.10
C PRO A 87 -8.66 9.65 18.44
N SER A 88 -9.02 10.63 17.61
CA SER A 88 -10.26 10.60 16.82
C SER A 88 -10.19 9.67 15.60
N VAL A 89 -9.00 9.17 15.24
CA VAL A 89 -8.85 8.29 14.07
C VAL A 89 -9.50 6.94 14.30
N GLN A 90 -10.42 6.58 13.39
CA GLN A 90 -11.11 5.31 13.38
C GLN A 90 -10.85 4.54 12.09
N TRP A 91 -10.57 3.25 12.21
CA TRP A 91 -10.43 2.35 11.06
C TRP A 91 -11.82 1.89 10.61
N LEU A 92 -12.25 2.35 9.44
CA LEU A 92 -13.54 1.99 8.85
C LEU A 92 -13.34 1.32 7.49
N ARG A 93 -14.12 0.29 7.22
CA ARG A 93 -14.23 -0.34 5.90
C ARG A 93 -15.12 0.52 5.00
N PRO A 94 -14.96 0.49 3.66
CA PRO A 94 -15.77 1.32 2.76
C PRO A 94 -17.29 1.20 2.94
N GLY A 95 -17.79 0.00 3.27
CA GLY A 95 -19.22 -0.23 3.56
C GLY A 95 -19.73 0.42 4.85
N GLN A 96 -18.85 0.80 5.77
CA GLN A 96 -19.19 1.57 6.97
C GLN A 96 -19.21 3.08 6.69
N ILE A 97 -18.58 3.53 5.60
CA ILE A 97 -18.49 4.95 5.20
C ILE A 97 -19.63 5.32 4.25
N CYS A 98 -19.98 4.42 3.32
CA CYS A 98 -21.01 4.67 2.30
C CYS A 98 -21.83 3.40 2.02
N ARG A 99 -23.13 3.57 1.70
CA ARG A 99 -24.09 2.46 1.50
C ARG A 99 -23.74 1.53 0.34
N LYS A 100 -23.13 2.04 -0.73
CA LYS A 100 -22.80 1.28 -1.94
C LYS A 100 -21.37 1.59 -2.38
N PRO A 101 -20.36 1.09 -1.65
CA PRO A 101 -18.97 1.37 -1.99
C PRO A 101 -18.65 0.76 -3.36
N LYS A 102 -17.91 1.49 -4.19
CA LYS A 102 -17.43 1.06 -5.50
C LYS A 102 -15.93 1.28 -5.56
N PHE A 103 -15.23 0.38 -6.23
CA PHE A 103 -13.78 0.51 -6.41
C PHE A 103 -13.45 1.55 -7.49
N PHE A 104 -14.21 1.58 -8.58
CA PHE A 104 -14.14 2.62 -9.61
C PHE A 104 -15.54 3.18 -9.91
N VAL A 105 -15.60 4.48 -10.22
CA VAL A 105 -16.81 5.17 -10.68
C VAL A 105 -16.43 5.88 -11.97
N GLU A 106 -17.03 5.48 -13.09
CA GLU A 106 -16.82 6.14 -14.40
C GLU A 106 -15.36 6.15 -14.90
N GLY A 107 -14.57 5.16 -14.48
CA GLY A 107 -13.17 5.00 -14.86
C GLY A 107 -12.21 5.49 -13.78
N VAL A 108 -11.05 5.99 -14.20
CA VAL A 108 -10.01 6.56 -13.32
C VAL A 108 -9.68 7.96 -13.82
N SER A 109 -9.71 8.91 -12.91
CA SER A 109 -9.45 10.31 -13.16
C SER A 109 -8.51 10.90 -12.13
N ARG A 110 -7.68 11.87 -12.54
CA ARG A 110 -6.85 12.66 -11.63
C ARG A 110 -7.68 13.45 -10.59
N PHE A 111 -8.98 13.61 -10.83
CA PHE A 111 -9.89 14.29 -9.92
C PHE A 111 -10.44 13.36 -8.81
N ASP A 112 -10.17 12.05 -8.89
CA ASP A 112 -10.61 11.08 -7.88
C ASP A 112 -9.77 11.15 -6.60
N VAL A 113 -8.58 11.78 -6.67
CA VAL A 113 -7.66 11.93 -5.55
C VAL A 113 -7.72 13.36 -5.02
N ARG A 114 -8.07 13.50 -3.75
CA ARG A 114 -7.98 14.76 -3.00
C ARG A 114 -7.12 14.53 -1.75
N GLN A 115 -6.13 15.39 -1.53
CA GLN A 115 -5.24 15.29 -0.38
C GLN A 115 -6.03 15.41 0.93
N GLY A 116 -5.69 14.54 1.90
CA GLY A 116 -6.19 14.62 3.26
C GLY A 116 -5.31 15.53 4.14
N SER A 117 -5.32 15.26 5.45
CA SER A 117 -4.50 16.02 6.42
C SER A 117 -3.02 15.61 6.46
N LEU A 118 -2.61 14.61 5.67
CA LEU A 118 -1.23 14.14 5.60
C LEU A 118 -0.42 14.95 4.58
N ASN A 119 0.87 15.12 4.86
CA ASN A 119 1.82 15.88 4.01
C ASN A 119 2.55 14.97 3.01
N ASP A 120 1.80 14.24 2.19
CA ASP A 120 2.27 13.21 1.26
C ASP A 120 1.88 13.50 -0.20
N CYS A 121 1.93 14.78 -0.61
CA CYS A 121 1.46 15.23 -1.93
C CYS A 121 2.34 14.85 -3.14
N TRP A 122 3.33 13.96 -2.96
CA TRP A 122 4.29 13.54 -3.98
C TRP A 122 3.79 12.34 -4.79
#